data_AF-A0A1T4XQU8-F1
#
_entry.id   AF-A0A1T4XQU8-F1
#
_cell.length_a   1.000
_cell.length_b   1.000
_cell.length_c   1.000
_cell.angle_alpha   90.00
_cell.angle_beta   90.00
_cell.angle_gamma   90.00
#
_symmetry.space_group_name_H-M   'P 1'
#
loop_
_entity.id
_entity.type
_entity.pdbx_description
1 polymer ?
#
loop_
_entity_poly.entity_id
_entity_poly.type
_entity_poly.pdbx_seq_one_letter_code
_entity_poly.pdbx_strand_id
1 'polypeptide(L)' 'MSARGFPSKETVLRIKEQYPPGTRVELICMDDPYSKLKPGDQGTVSFVDDIGTVHINWDCGSSLGAAYGIDVIRKL' A
#
# COMPACT_ATOMS: atom_id res chain seq x y z
N MET A 1 4.87 4.87 -20.50
CA MET A 1 4.22 3.65 -19.98
C MET A 1 5.29 2.58 -19.88
N SER A 2 5.70 2.19 -18.67
CA SER A 2 6.62 1.06 -18.51
C SER A 2 5.80 -0.23 -18.46
N ALA A 3 6.09 -1.15 -19.37
CA ALA A 3 5.52 -2.49 -19.38
C ALA A 3 6.01 -3.27 -18.15
N ARG A 4 5.07 -3.77 -17.33
CA ARG A 4 5.24 -4.80 -16.27
C ARG A 4 6.64 -4.88 -15.66
N GLY A 5 7.08 -3.79 -15.02
CA GLY A 5 8.37 -3.70 -14.36
C GLY A 5 8.22 -2.89 -13.07
N PHE A 6 8.90 -3.32 -12.03
CA PHE A 6 8.89 -2.68 -10.72
C PHE A 6 9.14 -1.16 -10.81
N PRO A 7 8.58 -0.35 -9.88
CA PRO A 7 8.86 1.08 -9.84
C PRO A 7 10.37 1.35 -9.77
N SER A 8 10.81 2.48 -10.33
CA SER A 8 12.20 2.91 -10.21
C SER A 8 12.58 3.13 -8.74
N LYS A 9 13.87 3.03 -8.42
CA LYS A 9 14.38 3.28 -7.07
C LYS A 9 13.93 4.65 -6.53
N GLU A 10 13.93 5.68 -7.37
CA GLU A 10 13.46 7.01 -7.00
C GLU A 10 11.98 7.01 -6.62
N THR A 11 11.14 6.30 -7.37
CA THR A 11 9.72 6.13 -7.04
C THR A 11 9.54 5.40 -5.72
N VAL A 12 10.27 4.31 -5.49
CA VAL A 12 10.22 3.57 -4.20
C VAL A 12 10.62 4.46 -3.03
N LEU A 13 11.67 5.29 -3.19
CA LEU A 13 12.07 6.25 -2.16
C LEU A 13 10.98 7.28 -1.87
N ARG A 14 10.32 7.83 -2.89
CA ARG A 14 9.18 8.74 -2.70
C ARG A 14 8.02 8.08 -1.97
N ILE A 15 7.72 6.81 -2.27
CA ILE A 15 6.68 6.05 -1.56
C ILE A 15 7.07 5.86 -0.09
N LYS A 16 8.33 5.49 0.19
CA LYS A 16 8.88 5.37 1.55
C LYS A 16 8.77 6.68 2.34
N GLU A 17 9.01 7.82 1.70
CA GLU A 17 8.85 9.15 2.29
C GLU A 17 7.38 9.55 2.49
N GLN A 18 6.49 9.16 1.57
CA GLN A 18 5.07 9.47 1.64
C GLN A 18 4.35 8.65 2.72
N TYR A 19 4.74 7.39 2.87
CA TYR A 19 4.16 6.40 3.78
C TYR A 19 5.22 5.83 4.74
N PRO A 20 5.79 6.64 5.66
CA PRO A 20 6.67 6.12 6.69
C PRO A 20 5.91 5.21 7.67
N PRO A 21 6.61 4.28 8.36
CA PRO A 21 6.02 3.48 9.44
C PRO A 21 5.24 4.33 10.45
N GLY A 22 4.06 3.86 10.84
CA GLY A 22 3.12 4.59 11.71
C GLY A 22 2.13 5.49 10.97
N THR A 23 2.28 5.67 9.65
CA THR A 23 1.31 6.43 8.84
C THR A 23 -0.05 5.76 8.85
N ARG A 24 -1.12 6.52 9.09
CA ARG A 24 -2.49 6.05 8.95
C ARG A 24 -2.95 6.15 7.50
N VAL A 25 -3.61 5.09 7.05
CA VAL A 25 -4.13 4.98 5.68
C VAL A 25 -5.53 4.39 5.68
N GLU A 26 -6.26 4.70 4.62
CA GLU A 26 -7.56 4.13 4.28
C GLU A 26 -7.48 3.46 2.92
N LEU A 27 -8.08 2.27 2.80
CA LEU A 27 -8.21 1.57 1.53
C LEU A 27 -9.24 2.27 0.66
N ILE A 28 -8.88 2.58 -0.58
CA ILE A 28 -9.81 3.13 -1.58
C ILE A 28 -10.23 2.04 -2.57
N CYS A 29 -9.28 1.24 -3.06
CA CYS A 29 -9.54 0.16 -4.00
C CYS A 29 -8.44 -0.92 -3.88
N MET A 30 -8.82 -2.17 -4.04
CA MET A 30 -7.93 -3.32 -4.06
C MET A 30 -8.43 -4.34 -5.08
N ASP A 31 -7.54 -4.82 -5.94
CA ASP A 31 -7.87 -5.82 -6.97
C ASP A 31 -7.47 -7.22 -6.49
N ASP A 32 -8.14 -7.70 -5.43
CA ASP A 32 -7.95 -9.04 -4.88
C ASP A 32 -9.31 -9.70 -4.55
N PRO A 33 -9.75 -10.72 -5.31
CA PRO A 33 -11.03 -11.39 -5.09
C PRO A 33 -11.07 -12.28 -3.82
N TYR A 34 -9.92 -12.52 -3.18
CA TYR A 34 -9.81 -13.30 -1.95
C TYR A 34 -9.62 -12.43 -0.71
N SER A 35 -9.34 -11.13 -0.90
CA SER A 35 -9.21 -10.18 0.18
C SER A 35 -10.53 -9.97 0.90
N LYS A 36 -10.45 -9.84 2.24
CA LYS A 36 -11.59 -9.40 3.07
C LYS A 36 -11.67 -7.88 3.20
N LEU A 37 -10.64 -7.18 2.72
CA LEU A 37 -10.57 -5.73 2.82
C LEU A 37 -11.61 -5.07 1.93
N LYS A 38 -12.17 -3.96 2.42
CA LYS A 38 -13.18 -3.17 1.74
C LYS A 38 -12.73 -1.72 1.66
N PRO A 39 -13.17 -0.97 0.63
CA PRO A 39 -13.02 0.48 0.63
C PRO A 39 -13.53 1.09 1.94
N GLY A 40 -12.72 1.95 2.56
CA GLY A 40 -12.97 2.54 3.87
C GLY A 40 -12.29 1.82 5.05
N ASP A 41 -11.78 0.61 4.86
CA ASP A 41 -10.96 -0.05 5.88
C ASP A 41 -9.70 0.77 6.14
N GLN A 42 -9.35 0.93 7.41
CA GLN A 42 -8.17 1.69 7.79
C GLN A 42 -7.08 0.78 8.36
N GLY A 43 -5.85 1.27 8.27
CA GLY A 43 -4.68 0.56 8.75
C GLY A 43 -3.51 1.49 9.03
N THR A 44 -2.50 0.91 9.65
CA THR A 44 -1.25 1.60 9.97
C THR A 44 -0.12 1.00 9.16
N VAL A 45 0.60 1.84 8.42
CA VAL A 45 1.75 1.41 7.63
C VAL A 45 2.82 0.85 8.57
N SER A 46 3.29 -0.35 8.28
CA SER A 46 4.38 -1.01 9.00
C SER A 46 5.72 -0.72 8.34
N PHE A 47 5.81 -0.89 7.02
CA PHE A 47 6.98 -0.53 6.21
C PHE A 47 6.63 -0.51 4.71
N VAL A 48 7.55 0.00 3.89
CA VAL A 48 7.48 -0.10 2.42
C VAL A 48 8.68 -0.92 1.94
N ASP A 49 8.44 -1.92 1.12
CA ASP A 49 9.50 -2.78 0.60
C ASP A 49 10.25 -2.17 -0.61
N ASP A 50 11.23 -2.89 -1.12
CA ASP A 50 12.10 -2.41 -2.20
C ASP A 50 11.46 -2.46 -3.59
N ILE A 51 10.26 -3.05 -3.71
CA ILE A 51 9.46 -3.06 -4.92
C ILE A 51 8.29 -2.05 -4.86
N GLY A 52 8.19 -1.29 -3.77
CA GLY A 52 7.20 -0.22 -3.61
C GLY A 52 5.86 -0.68 -3.03
N THR A 53 5.75 -1.90 -2.51
CA THR A 53 4.55 -2.35 -1.79
C THR A 53 4.52 -1.71 -0.42
N VAL A 54 3.37 -1.13 -0.06
CA VAL A 54 3.14 -0.57 1.27
C VAL A 54 2.53 -1.67 2.15
N HIS A 55 3.29 -2.16 3.12
CA HIS A 55 2.82 -3.16 4.09
C HIS A 55 2.03 -2.43 5.18
N ILE A 56 0.80 -2.88 5.39
CA ILE A 56 -0.17 -2.20 6.25
C ILE A 56 -0.74 -3.22 7.24
N ASN A 57 -0.71 -2.85 8.51
CA ASN A 57 -1.45 -3.54 9.56
C ASN A 57 -2.86 -2.95 9.57
N TRP A 58 -3.80 -3.64 8.93
CA TRP A 58 -5.19 -3.20 8.86
C TRP A 58 -5.90 -3.47 10.18
N ASP A 59 -6.78 -2.54 10.57
CA ASP A 59 -7.49 -2.62 11.86
C ASP A 59 -8.43 -3.83 11.93
N CYS A 60 -8.86 -4.35 10.77
CA CYS A 60 -9.64 -5.58 10.66
C CYS A 60 -8.81 -6.88 10.88
N GLY A 61 -7.53 -6.75 11.20
CA GLY A 61 -6.60 -7.87 11.45
C GLY A 61 -5.93 -8.42 10.19
N SER A 62 -6.17 -7.83 9.01
CA SER A 62 -5.45 -8.16 7.78
C SER A 62 -4.03 -7.56 7.80
N SER A 63 -3.09 -8.24 7.15
CA SER A 63 -1.72 -7.78 6.92
C SER A 63 -1.38 -7.67 5.43
N LEU A 64 -2.39 -7.60 4.57
CA LEU A 64 -2.20 -7.50 3.12
C LEU A 64 -1.50 -6.19 2.75
N GLY A 65 -0.45 -6.28 1.92
CA GLY A 65 0.22 -5.10 1.38
C GLY A 65 -0.57 -4.47 0.23
N ALA A 66 -0.44 -3.15 0.08
CA ALA A 66 -0.95 -2.42 -1.08
C ALA A 66 0.16 -2.29 -2.14
N ALA A 67 -0.02 -2.94 -3.28
CA ALA A 67 0.92 -2.96 -4.39
C ALA A 67 0.86 -1.65 -5.20
N TYR A 68 2.02 -1.03 -5.40
CA TYR A 68 2.11 0.23 -6.14
C TYR A 68 1.58 0.10 -7.58
N GLY A 69 0.63 0.97 -7.95
CA GLY A 69 0.04 1.02 -9.28
C GLY A 69 -1.08 0.00 -9.53
N ILE A 70 -1.37 -0.87 -8.55
CA ILE A 70 -2.49 -1.82 -8.59
C ILE A 70 -3.52 -1.42 -7.53
N ASP A 71 -3.08 -1.30 -6.28
CA ASP A 71 -3.93 -0.93 -5.16
C ASP A 71 -3.91 0.58 -4.92
N VAL A 72 -5.02 1.10 -4.40
CA VAL A 72 -5.19 2.52 -4.13
C VAL A 72 -5.47 2.72 -2.64
N ILE A 73 -4.58 3.45 -1.98
CA ILE A 73 -4.69 3.83 -0.57
C ILE A 73 -4.58 5.34 -0.41
N ARG A 74 -5.31 5.90 0.56
CA ARG A 74 -5.26 7.33 0.91
C ARG A 74 -4.59 7.48 2.27
N LYS A 75 -3.61 8.38 2.37
CA LYS A 75 -3.04 8.81 3.65
C LYS A 75 -4.05 9.65 4.43
N LEU A 76 -4.17 9.39 5.73
CA LEU A 76 -5.02 10.15 6.67
C LEU A 76 -4.20 11.21 7.43
#